data_AF-A0A7W3A7F4-F1
#
_entry.id   AF-A0A7W3A7F4-F1
#
_cell.length_a   1.000
_cell.length_b   1.000
_cell.length_c   1.000
_cell.angle_alpha   90.00
_cell.angle_beta   90.00
_cell.angle_gamma   90.00
#
_symmetry.space_group_name_H-M   'P 1'
#
loop_
_entity.id
_entity.type
_entity.pdbx_description
1 polymer ?
#
loop_
_entity_poly.entity_id
_entity_poly.type
_entity_poly.pdbx_seq_one_letter_code
_entity_poly.pdbx_strand_id
1 'polypeptide(L)' 'MNISFPDETYRTLLREANRRDMPMAKLCSELLQMAAKIIENNKTDNQRGYYDDRESRK' A
#
# COMPACT_ATOMS: atom_id res chain seq x y z
N MET A 1 -6.78 17.20 -3.23
CA MET A 1 -5.36 16.82 -3.38
C MET A 1 -4.99 16.99 -4.84
N ASN A 2 -3.93 17.74 -5.15
CA ASN A 2 -3.35 17.79 -6.49
C ASN A 2 -2.08 16.93 -6.46
N ILE A 3 -2.05 15.85 -7.23
CA ILE A 3 -0.91 14.93 -7.31
C ILE A 3 -0.47 14.85 -8.76
N SER A 4 0.84 14.96 -8.97
CA SER A 4 1.48 14.78 -10.26
C SER A 4 2.27 13.49 -10.28
N PHE A 5 2.35 12.87 -11.44
CA PHE A 5 3.14 11.68 -11.69
C PHE A 5 4.12 11.97 -12.83
N PRO A 6 5.29 11.32 -12.85
CA PRO A 6 6.11 11.28 -14.05
C PRO A 6 5.30 10.75 -15.25
N ASP A 7 5.60 11.23 -16.45
CA ASP A 7 4.83 10.91 -17.67
C ASP A 7 4.60 9.41 -17.88
N GLU A 8 5.63 8.59 -17.65
CA GLU A 8 5.56 7.14 -17.79
C GLU A 8 4.56 6.53 -16.79
N THR A 9 4.63 6.97 -15.54
CA THR A 9 3.71 6.52 -14.48
C THR A 9 2.29 6.97 -14.76
N TYR A 10 2.11 8.22 -15.18
CA TYR A 10 0.81 8.77 -15.56
C TYR A 10 0.17 7.95 -16.69
N ARG A 11 0.90 7.70 -17.79
CA ARG A 11 0.42 6.92 -18.93
C ARG A 11 0.03 5.50 -18.53
N THR A 12 0.83 4.87 -17.67
CA THR A 12 0.56 3.52 -17.17
C THR A 12 -0.71 3.48 -16.34
N LEU A 13 -0.86 4.40 -15.38
CA LEU A 13 -2.07 4.48 -14.55
C LEU A 13 -3.32 4.80 -15.38
N LEU A 14 -3.23 5.70 -16.34
CA LEU A 14 -4.33 6.05 -17.23
C LEU A 14 -4.75 4.85 -18.09
N ARG A 15 -3.78 4.12 -18.65
CA ARG A 15 -4.05 2.91 -19.45
C ARG A 15 -4.76 1.84 -18.62
N GLU A 16 -4.31 1.60 -17.39
CA GLU A 16 -4.94 0.62 -16.51
C GLU A 16 -6.33 1.05 -16.03
N ALA A 17 -6.52 2.33 -15.75
CA ALA A 17 -7.83 2.89 -15.39
C ALA A 17 -8.84 2.68 -16.53
N ASN A 18 -8.42 2.99 -17.77
CA ASN A 18 -9.24 2.76 -18.97
C ASN A 18 -9.52 1.26 -19.19
N ARG A 19 -8.52 0.39 -19.01
CA ARG A 19 -8.68 -1.07 -19.15
C ARG A 19 -9.71 -1.65 -18.17
N ARG A 20 -9.84 -1.05 -16.98
CA ARG A 20 -10.76 -1.47 -15.91
C ARG A 20 -12.09 -0.70 -15.91
N ASP A 21 -12.28 0.19 -16.88
CA ASP A 21 -13.45 1.08 -16.97
C ASP A 21 -13.73 1.83 -15.66
N MET A 22 -12.68 2.45 -15.10
CA MET A 22 -12.77 3.17 -13.82
C MET A 22 -12.02 4.50 -13.85
N PRO A 23 -12.44 5.49 -13.03
CA PRO A 23 -11.69 6.73 -12.90
C PRO A 23 -10.29 6.49 -12.34
N MET A 24 -9.26 7.12 -12.92
CA MET A 24 -7.86 7.00 -12.47
C MET A 24 -7.70 7.36 -10.99
N ALA A 25 -8.46 8.33 -10.47
CA ALA A 25 -8.45 8.68 -9.05
C ALA A 25 -8.88 7.52 -8.13
N LYS A 26 -9.84 6.69 -8.57
CA LYS A 26 -10.27 5.49 -7.84
C LYS A 26 -9.19 4.42 -7.87
N LEU A 27 -8.55 4.20 -9.03
CA LEU A 27 -7.42 3.27 -9.16
C LEU A 27 -6.27 3.66 -8.22
N CYS A 28 -5.89 4.94 -8.19
CA CYS A 28 -4.86 5.44 -7.28
C CYS A 28 -5.24 5.22 -5.81
N SER A 29 -6.51 5.42 -5.45
CA SER A 29 -7.01 5.20 -4.09
C SER A 29 -6.90 3.73 -3.68
N GLU A 30 -7.28 2.79 -4.56
CA GLU A 30 -7.15 1.34 -4.33
C GLU A 30 -5.69 0.92 -4.17
N LEU A 31 -4.79 1.45 -5.00
CA LEU A 31 -3.35 1.19 -4.91
C LEU A 31 -2.77 1.67 -3.58
N LEU A 32 -3.14 2.88 -3.14
CA LEU A 32 -2.70 3.43 -1.84
C LEU A 32 -3.21 2.59 -0.67
N GLN A 33 -4.47 2.14 -0.71
CA GLN A 33 -5.04 1.27 0.32
C GLN A 33 -4.34 -0.10 0.36
N MET A 34 -4.04 -0.68 -0.80
CA MET A 34 -3.33 -1.95 -0.88
C MET A 34 -1.90 -1.82 -0.36
N ALA A 35 -1.18 -0.76 -0.76
CA ALA A 35 0.16 -0.48 -0.25
C ALA A 35 0.16 -0.28 1.27
N ALA A 36 -0.82 0.46 1.82
CA ALA A 36 -0.95 0.64 3.26
C ALA A 36 -1.12 -0.69 4.00
N LYS A 37 -2.00 -1.58 3.51
CA LYS A 37 -2.21 -2.92 4.08
C LYS A 37 -0.93 -3.77 4.04
N ILE A 38 -0.19 -3.73 2.93
CA ILE A 38 1.09 -4.47 2.81
C ILE A 38 2.09 -3.94 3.84
N ILE A 39 2.20 -2.63 4.01
CA ILE A 39 3.09 -2.00 5.00
C ILE A 39 2.67 -2.38 6.42
N GLU A 40 1.37 -2.35 6.73
CA GLU A 40 0.81 -2.72 8.03
C GLU A 40 1.09 -4.20 8.36
N ASN A 41 0.80 -5.11 7.43
CA ASN A 41 1.05 -6.54 7.62
C ASN A 41 2.55 -6.83 7.83
N ASN A 42 3.44 -6.19 7.07
CA ASN A 42 4.88 -6.34 7.25
C ASN A 42 5.36 -5.78 8.60
N LYS A 43 4.70 -4.76 9.17
CA LYS A 43 5.01 -4.30 10.53
C LYS A 43 4.56 -5.33 11.58
N THR A 44 3.39 -5.96 11.40
CA THR A 44 2.91 -6.99 12.33
C THR A 44 3.75 -8.27 12.29
N ASP A 45 4.27 -8.65 11.12
CA ASP A 45 5.10 -9.85 10.97
C ASP A 45 6.50 -9.62 11.59
N ASN A 46 7.09 -8.45 11.38
CA ASN A 46 8.37 -8.07 12.01
C ASN A 46 8.27 -7.79 13.53
N GLN A 47 7.07 -7.62 14.08
CA GLN A 47 6.86 -7.42 15.53
C GLN A 47 6.47 -8.71 16.26
N ARG A 48 6.12 -9.79 15.55
CA ARG A 48 5.71 -11.06 16.19
C ARG A 48 6.88 -11.87 16.76
N GLY A 49 8.13 -11.48 16.47
CA GLY A 49 9.34 -12.13 16.95
C GLY A 49 10.08 -11.42 18.09
N TYR A 50 9.53 -10.34 18.68
CA TYR A 50 10.28 -9.51 19.65
C TYR A 50 9.54 -9.20 20.97
N TYR A 51 8.47 -9.93 21.28
CA TYR A 51 7.69 -9.73 22.51
C TYR A 51 7.39 -11.03 23.29
N ASP A 52 8.22 -12.07 23.16
CA ASP A 52 8.07 -13.32 23.94
C ASP A 52 9.28 -13.60 24.87
N ASP A 53 9.96 -12.54 25.33
CA ASP A 53 11.08 -12.63 26.30
C ASP A 53 10.85 -11.71 27.51
N ARG A 54 9.59 -11.54 27.93
CA ARG A 54 9.30 -11.09 29.29
C ARG A 54 8.73 -12.25 30.08
N GLU A 55 9.34 -12.45 31.26
CA GLU A 55 8.64 -12.90 32.47
C GLU A 55 8.76 -14.41 32.79
N SER A 56 9.98 -14.88 33.06
CA SER A 56 10.19 -16.08 33.90
C SER A 56 11.53 -16.02 34.65
N ARG A 57 11.68 -15.05 35.55
CA ARG A 57 12.62 -15.17 36.68
C ARG A 57 12.16 -14.30 37.85
N LYS A 58 11.30 -14.86 38.69
CA LYS A 58 11.17 -14.51 40.11
C LYS A 58 11.64 -15.71 40.92
#